data_AF-A0AA91Q0B8-F1
#
_entry.id   AF-A0AA91Q0B8-F1
#
_cell.length_a   1.000
_cell.length_b   1.000
_cell.length_c   1.000
_cell.angle_alpha   90.00
_cell.angle_beta   90.00
_cell.angle_gamma   90.00
#
_symmetry.space_group_name_H-M   'P 1'
#
loop_
_entity.id
_entity.type
_entity.pdbx_description
1 polymer ?
#
loop_
_entity_poly.entity_id
_entity_poly.type
_entity_poly.pdbx_seq_one_letter_code
_entity_poly.pdbx_strand_id
1 'polypeptide(L)'
;MARAAQVVFVISPAGIFLTAPYAESAAALCSFACLYLRESGTLQGVGSLYVASGIFAALAYGMRANCLLLGGVYLWDVAWPRTAGVLVGPGLTARRIWALAAGCILGASFVASNVANYVSVCSLGRGEWCDQVVPSLFAYAQSHYWNVGFMRYWSANNIPNFMFAIPVVTLSVVSIRYFQYEYPVDRVSAVSAVNGLFVMMVVLFWHVQIVTRIHTFLPSVYWLMAGFFTQKGLTGARWGRWCMAYMVVWCAVQAAMFGAFLPPA
;
A
#
# COMPACT_ATOMS: atom_id res chain seq x y z
N MET A 1 0.77 -15.90 -15.26
CA MET A 1 0.39 -14.74 -14.44
C MET A 1 1.42 -14.40 -13.36
N ALA A 2 1.75 -15.29 -12.42
CA ALA A 2 2.68 -15.00 -11.32
C ALA A 2 4.06 -14.47 -11.76
N ARG A 3 4.74 -15.17 -12.70
CA ARG A 3 6.03 -14.71 -13.25
C ARG A 3 5.94 -13.33 -13.91
N ALA A 4 4.87 -13.07 -14.65
CA ALA A 4 4.66 -11.76 -15.28
C ALA A 4 4.49 -10.66 -14.23
N ALA A 5 3.74 -10.91 -13.15
CA ALA A 5 3.58 -9.94 -12.05
C ALA A 5 4.92 -9.64 -11.35
N GLN A 6 5.77 -10.65 -11.15
CA GLN A 6 7.12 -10.47 -10.59
C GLN A 6 7.98 -9.57 -11.49
N VAL A 7 7.97 -9.79 -12.81
CA VAL A 7 8.71 -8.93 -13.74
C VAL A 7 8.20 -7.48 -13.66
N VAL A 8 6.88 -7.28 -13.65
CA VAL A 8 6.29 -5.93 -13.53
C VAL A 8 6.67 -5.26 -12.20
N PHE A 9 6.72 -6.02 -11.09
CA PHE A 9 7.16 -5.49 -9.80
C PHE A 9 8.61 -4.98 -9.84
N VAL A 10 9.52 -5.75 -10.44
CA VAL A 10 10.94 -5.39 -10.55
C VAL A 10 11.14 -4.12 -11.38
N ILE A 11 10.37 -3.94 -12.45
CA ILE A 11 10.44 -2.74 -13.30
C ILE A 11 9.48 -1.64 -12.84
N SER A 12 8.84 -1.76 -11.67
CA SER A 12 7.84 -0.80 -11.20
C SER A 12 8.43 0.61 -11.05
N PRO A 13 7.62 1.68 -11.07
CA PRO A 13 8.13 3.05 -11.08
C PRO A 13 8.78 3.48 -9.74
N ALA A 14 8.81 2.62 -8.74
CA ALA A 14 9.64 2.81 -7.55
C ALA A 14 11.13 2.58 -7.81
N GLY A 15 11.48 1.91 -8.91
CA GLY A 15 12.82 1.85 -9.50
C GLY A 15 13.94 1.67 -8.49
N ILE A 16 14.78 2.70 -8.36
CA ILE A 16 15.99 2.66 -7.52
C ILE A 16 15.69 2.43 -6.04
N PHE A 17 14.52 2.86 -5.54
CA PHE A 17 14.11 2.65 -4.16
C PHE A 17 13.84 1.17 -3.82
N LEU A 18 13.64 0.33 -4.84
CA LEU A 18 13.52 -1.12 -4.66
C LEU A 18 14.87 -1.85 -4.69
N THR A 19 15.90 -1.25 -5.29
CA THR A 19 17.23 -1.87 -5.47
C THR A 19 18.28 -1.33 -4.50
N ALA A 20 18.11 -0.11 -4.00
CA ALA A 20 18.96 0.51 -2.99
C ALA A 20 18.46 0.17 -1.56
N PRO A 21 19.29 0.34 -0.51
CA PRO A 21 18.93 0.04 0.88
C PRO A 21 17.94 1.07 1.46
N TYR A 22 16.73 1.08 0.90
CA TYR A 22 15.61 1.90 1.29
C TYR A 22 14.47 1.06 1.86
N ALA A 23 13.56 1.71 2.60
CA ALA A 23 12.46 1.04 3.28
C ALA A 23 11.40 0.45 2.32
N GLU A 24 11.32 0.89 1.06
CA GLU A 24 10.31 0.44 0.10
C GLU A 24 10.36 -1.07 -0.17
N SER A 25 11.55 -1.62 -0.39
CA SER A 25 11.72 -3.04 -0.69
C SER A 25 11.36 -3.92 0.51
N ALA A 26 11.80 -3.55 1.70
CA ALA A 26 11.45 -4.22 2.95
C ALA A 26 9.94 -4.11 3.26
N ALA A 27 9.35 -2.93 3.07
CA ALA A 27 7.91 -2.72 3.25
C ALA A 27 7.08 -3.55 2.26
N ALA A 28 7.49 -3.63 1.00
CA ALA A 28 6.81 -4.46 -0.01
C ALA A 28 6.92 -5.95 0.32
N LEU A 29 8.10 -6.43 0.74
CA LEU A 29 8.29 -7.81 1.19
C LEU A 29 7.37 -8.16 2.36
N CYS A 30 7.36 -7.32 3.42
CA CYS A 30 6.51 -7.52 4.58
C CYS A 30 5.02 -7.44 4.21
N SER A 31 4.62 -6.51 3.35
CA SER A 31 3.24 -6.38 2.88
C SER A 31 2.78 -7.63 2.11
N PHE A 32 3.60 -8.13 1.17
CA PHE A 32 3.26 -9.33 0.41
C PHE A 32 3.26 -10.58 1.28
N ALA A 33 4.17 -10.69 2.24
CA ALA A 33 4.16 -11.76 3.25
C ALA A 33 2.88 -11.70 4.09
N CYS A 34 2.45 -10.51 4.53
CA CYS A 34 1.18 -10.30 5.23
C CYS A 34 0.00 -10.82 4.38
N LEU A 35 -0.13 -10.39 3.13
CA LEU A 35 -1.23 -10.81 2.25
C LEU A 35 -1.20 -12.32 1.98
N TYR A 36 -0.01 -12.89 1.78
CA TYR A 36 0.17 -14.33 1.59
C TYR A 36 -0.25 -15.13 2.81
N LEU A 37 0.26 -14.81 4.01
CA LEU A 37 -0.06 -15.51 5.25
C LEU A 37 -1.54 -15.42 5.61
N ARG A 38 -2.15 -14.25 5.38
CA ARG A 38 -3.59 -14.05 5.53
C ARG A 38 -4.39 -14.99 4.63
N GLU A 39 -4.03 -15.08 3.34
CA GLU A 39 -4.71 -15.95 2.38
C GLU A 39 -4.47 -17.43 2.70
N SER A 40 -3.23 -17.84 2.96
CA SER A 40 -2.89 -19.22 3.34
C SER A 40 -3.59 -19.64 4.63
N GLY A 41 -3.63 -18.78 5.65
CA GLY A 41 -4.33 -19.06 6.91
C GLY A 41 -5.84 -19.19 6.73
N THR A 42 -6.42 -18.42 5.80
CA THR A 42 -7.84 -18.53 5.43
C THR A 42 -8.13 -19.85 4.69
N LEU A 43 -7.31 -20.23 3.71
CA LEU A 43 -7.51 -21.43 2.89
C LEU A 43 -7.29 -22.73 3.66
N GLN A 44 -6.28 -22.76 4.54
CA GLN A 44 -5.95 -23.93 5.36
C GLN A 44 -6.76 -24.00 6.66
N GLY A 45 -7.47 -22.92 7.02
CA GLY A 45 -8.17 -22.85 8.31
C GLY A 45 -7.23 -22.82 9.51
N VAL A 46 -6.04 -22.23 9.37
CA VAL A 46 -5.01 -22.16 10.41
C VAL A 46 -4.92 -20.74 10.97
N GLY A 47 -5.46 -20.54 12.17
CA GLY A 47 -5.55 -19.22 12.80
C GLY A 47 -4.20 -18.60 13.15
N SER A 48 -3.21 -19.39 13.55
CA SER A 48 -1.86 -18.90 13.85
C SER A 48 -1.20 -18.29 12.61
N LEU A 49 -1.38 -18.91 11.44
CA LEU A 49 -0.86 -18.40 10.16
C LEU A 49 -1.55 -17.09 9.78
N TYR A 50 -2.86 -16.99 10.01
CA TYR A 50 -3.61 -15.77 9.82
C TYR A 50 -3.11 -14.65 10.77
N VAL A 51 -2.98 -14.93 12.06
CA VAL A 51 -2.53 -13.95 13.07
C VAL A 51 -1.09 -13.50 12.79
N ALA A 52 -0.22 -14.40 12.30
CA ALA A 52 1.13 -14.06 11.87
C ALA A 52 1.15 -13.00 10.75
N SER A 53 0.10 -12.91 9.92
CA SER A 53 -0.01 -11.81 8.94
C SER A 53 0.01 -10.44 9.61
N GLY A 54 -0.59 -10.29 10.80
CA GLY A 54 -0.62 -9.04 11.56
C GLY A 54 0.76 -8.58 12.00
N ILE A 55 1.67 -9.51 12.29
CA ILE A 55 3.08 -9.21 12.59
C ILE A 55 3.77 -8.62 11.36
N PHE A 56 3.58 -9.23 10.18
CA PHE A 56 4.14 -8.71 8.95
C PHE A 56 3.52 -7.37 8.51
N ALA A 57 2.23 -7.16 8.79
CA ALA A 57 1.58 -5.86 8.59
C ALA A 57 2.20 -4.78 9.50
N ALA A 58 2.43 -5.10 10.78
CA ALA A 58 3.10 -4.22 11.73
C ALA A 58 4.55 -3.89 11.31
N LEU A 59 5.31 -4.88 10.84
CA LEU A 59 6.65 -4.67 10.30
C LEU A 59 6.62 -3.78 9.05
N ALA A 60 5.67 -4.02 8.13
CA ALA A 60 5.50 -3.17 6.95
C ALA A 60 5.18 -1.72 7.32
N TYR A 61 4.33 -1.50 8.34
CA TYR A 61 4.04 -0.19 8.91
C TYR A 61 5.28 0.46 9.54
N GLY A 62 6.07 -0.30 10.29
CA GLY A 62 7.33 0.17 10.87
C GLY A 62 8.34 0.63 9.81
N MET A 63 8.35 -0.01 8.63
CA MET A 63 9.16 0.43 7.50
C MET A 63 8.57 1.68 6.83
N ARG A 64 7.25 1.71 6.62
CA ARG A 64 6.56 2.84 5.97
C ARG A 64 5.15 3.06 6.52
N ALA A 65 4.87 4.31 6.90
CA ALA A 65 3.59 4.70 7.50
C ALA A 65 2.35 4.40 6.62
N ASN A 66 2.46 4.44 5.28
CA ASN A 66 1.34 4.12 4.40
C ASN A 66 0.88 2.66 4.49
N CYS A 67 1.74 1.74 4.97
CA CYS A 67 1.37 0.36 5.21
C CYS A 67 0.40 0.20 6.40
N LEU A 68 0.12 1.26 7.18
CA LEU A 68 -1.00 1.26 8.14
C LEU A 68 -2.33 0.93 7.46
N LEU A 69 -2.48 1.29 6.17
CA LEU A 69 -3.67 0.98 5.37
C LEU A 69 -3.90 -0.53 5.18
N LEU A 70 -2.88 -1.38 5.39
CA LEU A 70 -3.06 -2.84 5.43
C LEU A 70 -4.05 -3.25 6.51
N GLY A 71 -4.23 -2.47 7.59
CA GLY A 71 -5.27 -2.71 8.59
C GLY A 71 -6.68 -2.80 7.99
N GLY A 72 -6.92 -2.13 6.86
CA GLY A 72 -8.16 -2.20 6.12
C GLY A 72 -8.51 -3.60 5.62
N VAL A 73 -7.53 -4.49 5.36
CA VAL A 73 -7.84 -5.88 4.97
C VAL A 73 -8.46 -6.65 6.12
N TYR A 74 -8.01 -6.40 7.36
CA TYR A 74 -8.55 -7.06 8.55
C TYR A 74 -9.94 -6.52 8.89
N LEU A 75 -10.14 -5.21 8.81
CA LEU A 75 -11.46 -4.60 8.97
C LEU A 75 -12.45 -5.14 7.94
N TRP A 76 -12.00 -5.31 6.69
CA TRP A 76 -12.80 -5.91 5.64
C TRP A 76 -13.19 -7.36 5.99
N ASP A 77 -12.27 -8.18 6.50
CA ASP A 77 -12.60 -9.57 6.85
C ASP A 77 -13.50 -9.71 8.07
N VAL A 78 -13.47 -8.74 8.99
CA VAL A 78 -14.42 -8.68 10.10
C VAL A 78 -15.82 -8.37 9.59
N ALA A 79 -15.95 -7.37 8.72
CA ALA A 79 -17.21 -6.91 8.15
C ALA A 79 -17.81 -7.92 7.16
N TRP A 80 -16.98 -8.42 6.23
CA TRP A 80 -17.33 -9.32 5.14
C TRP A 80 -16.49 -10.62 5.19
N PRO A 81 -16.73 -11.47 6.20
CA PRO A 81 -15.99 -12.71 6.34
C PRO A 81 -16.28 -13.64 5.16
N ARG A 82 -15.22 -14.10 4.50
CA ARG A 82 -15.32 -14.96 3.31
C ARG A 82 -15.80 -16.35 3.69
N THR A 83 -16.66 -16.95 2.86
CA THR A 83 -17.11 -18.35 2.99
C THR A 83 -16.63 -19.24 1.83
N ALA A 84 -16.37 -18.67 0.65
CA ALA A 84 -16.02 -19.41 -0.56
C ALA A 84 -14.54 -19.82 -0.65
N GLY A 85 -14.27 -21.05 -1.13
CA GLY A 85 -12.91 -21.55 -1.43
C GLY A 85 -12.17 -22.23 -0.28
N VAL A 86 -12.88 -22.63 0.77
CA VAL A 86 -12.34 -23.24 1.99
C VAL A 86 -12.40 -24.76 1.84
N LEU A 87 -11.27 -25.45 1.98
CA LEU A 87 -11.18 -26.91 1.91
C LEU A 87 -11.70 -27.58 3.20
N VAL A 88 -11.29 -27.03 4.35
CA VAL A 88 -11.75 -27.35 5.71
C VAL A 88 -11.58 -26.06 6.49
N GLY A 89 -12.57 -25.64 7.30
CA GLY A 89 -12.44 -24.33 7.93
C GLY A 89 -13.19 -24.15 9.24
N PRO A 90 -12.62 -23.34 10.15
CA PRO A 90 -13.32 -22.92 11.34
C PRO A 90 -14.54 -22.07 11.00
N GLY A 91 -15.50 -22.03 11.93
CA GLY A 91 -16.69 -21.20 11.82
C GLY A 91 -16.38 -19.70 11.65
N LEU A 92 -17.37 -18.96 11.15
CA LEU A 92 -17.28 -17.53 10.84
C LEU A 92 -16.75 -16.69 12.01
N THR A 93 -17.15 -17.04 13.23
CA THR A 93 -16.74 -16.39 14.48
C THR A 93 -15.22 -16.46 14.70
N ALA A 94 -14.61 -17.63 14.51
CA ALA A 94 -13.18 -17.80 14.69
C ALA A 94 -12.37 -16.98 13.67
N ARG A 95 -12.85 -16.85 12.43
CA ARG A 95 -12.21 -15.99 11.41
C ARG A 95 -12.22 -14.53 11.79
N ARG A 96 -13.35 -14.03 12.31
CA ARG A 96 -13.45 -12.67 12.84
C ARG A 96 -12.49 -12.45 14.00
N ILE A 97 -12.37 -13.41 14.91
CA ILE A 97 -11.42 -13.34 16.03
C ILE A 97 -9.98 -13.24 15.51
N TRP A 98 -9.60 -14.04 14.51
CA TRP A 98 -8.26 -13.98 13.94
C TRP A 98 -7.99 -12.67 13.19
N ALA A 99 -8.98 -12.16 12.46
CA ALA A 99 -8.92 -10.85 11.80
C ALA A 99 -8.75 -9.72 12.81
N LEU A 100 -9.51 -9.73 13.89
CA LEU A 100 -9.37 -8.77 14.99
C LEU A 100 -8.00 -8.91 15.66
N ALA A 101 -7.54 -10.12 15.98
CA ALA A 101 -6.24 -10.34 16.59
C ALA A 101 -5.09 -9.81 15.70
N ALA A 102 -5.10 -10.12 14.41
CA ALA A 102 -4.11 -9.61 13.45
C ALA A 102 -4.16 -8.08 13.32
N GLY A 103 -5.36 -7.50 13.24
CA GLY A 103 -5.56 -6.05 13.20
C GLY A 103 -5.10 -5.35 14.48
N CYS A 104 -5.34 -5.95 15.65
CA CYS A 104 -4.89 -5.44 16.94
C CYS A 104 -3.36 -5.42 17.05
N ILE A 105 -2.63 -6.37 16.45
CA ILE A 105 -1.16 -6.33 16.41
C ILE A 105 -0.66 -5.08 15.66
N LEU A 106 -1.24 -4.79 14.50
CA LEU A 106 -0.92 -3.57 13.73
C LEU A 106 -1.35 -2.30 14.50
N GLY A 107 -2.56 -2.28 15.06
CA GLY A 107 -3.06 -1.17 15.85
C GLY A 107 -2.21 -0.87 17.09
N ALA A 108 -1.78 -1.90 17.81
CA ALA A 108 -0.86 -1.78 18.94
C ALA A 108 0.49 -1.21 18.50
N SER A 109 1.01 -1.61 17.33
CA SER A 109 2.25 -1.07 16.78
C SER A 109 2.13 0.41 16.43
N PHE A 110 0.99 0.84 15.88
CA PHE A 110 0.69 2.25 15.64
C PHE A 110 0.64 3.06 16.94
N VAL A 111 -0.09 2.58 17.95
CA VAL A 111 -0.19 3.25 19.26
C VAL A 111 1.18 3.30 19.94
N ALA A 112 1.91 2.19 19.99
CA ALA A 112 3.24 2.11 20.58
C ALA A 112 4.21 3.11 19.94
N SER A 113 4.16 3.26 18.61
CA SER A 113 4.99 4.22 17.87
C SER A 113 4.67 5.67 18.25
N ASN A 114 3.38 6.03 18.37
CA ASN A 114 2.98 7.39 18.78
C ASN A 114 3.34 7.66 20.24
N VAL A 115 3.13 6.70 21.14
CA VAL A 115 3.52 6.81 22.56
C VAL A 115 5.03 6.93 22.71
N ALA A 116 5.81 6.11 22.00
CA ALA A 116 7.27 6.19 22.03
C ALA A 116 7.78 7.57 21.58
N ASN A 117 7.23 8.09 20.48
CA ASN A 117 7.55 9.44 20.00
C ASN A 117 7.17 10.51 21.03
N TYR A 118 5.97 10.42 21.62
CA TYR A 118 5.52 11.36 22.64
C TYR A 118 6.43 11.34 23.87
N VAL A 119 6.73 10.17 24.43
CA VAL A 119 7.62 10.06 25.60
C VAL A 119 9.02 10.55 25.27
N SER A 120 9.54 10.31 24.07
CA SER A 120 10.89 10.74 23.69
C SER A 120 11.06 12.26 23.49
N VAL A 121 10.02 12.96 23.05
CA VAL A 121 10.09 14.39 22.69
C VAL A 121 9.33 15.28 23.68
N CYS A 122 8.09 14.92 24.01
CA CYS A 122 7.19 15.76 24.79
C CYS A 122 7.52 15.77 26.29
N SER A 123 8.06 14.67 26.83
CA SER A 123 8.49 14.64 28.24
C SER A 123 9.60 15.65 28.57
N LEU A 124 10.35 16.07 27.54
CA LEU A 124 11.42 17.05 27.64
C LEU A 124 10.96 18.49 27.35
N GLY A 125 9.67 18.70 27.05
CA GLY A 125 9.12 20.02 26.69
C GLY A 125 9.61 20.56 25.34
N ARG A 126 9.98 19.67 24.39
CA ARG A 126 10.67 20.04 23.13
C ARG A 126 9.80 20.02 21.87
N GLY A 127 8.47 19.94 21.96
CA GLY A 127 7.60 19.79 20.79
C GLY A 127 6.31 20.61 20.83
N GLU A 128 6.09 21.44 19.80
CA GLU A 128 4.86 22.24 19.62
C GLU A 128 3.61 21.38 19.37
N TRP A 129 3.80 20.12 18.99
CA TRP A 129 2.72 19.17 18.71
C TRP A 129 2.24 18.40 19.94
N CYS A 130 2.89 18.59 21.09
CA CYS A 130 2.58 17.88 22.31
C CYS A 130 1.23 18.32 22.91
N ASP A 131 0.84 19.59 22.69
CA ASP A 131 -0.41 20.18 23.20
C ASP A 131 -1.62 19.93 22.27
N GLN A 132 -1.45 19.19 21.17
CA GLN A 132 -2.52 18.86 20.25
C GLN A 132 -3.46 17.81 20.86
N VAL A 133 -4.76 17.88 20.53
CA VAL A 133 -5.79 16.94 21.02
C VAL A 133 -5.42 15.48 20.76
N VAL A 134 -4.83 15.22 19.58
CA VAL A 134 -4.26 13.92 19.23
C VAL A 134 -2.78 14.15 18.90
N PRO A 135 -1.86 13.97 19.86
CA PRO A 135 -0.45 14.26 19.63
C PRO A 135 0.14 13.19 18.71
N SER A 136 0.59 13.60 17.53
CA SER A 136 1.27 12.74 16.57
C SER A 136 2.39 13.48 15.88
N LEU A 137 3.64 13.08 16.19
CA LEU A 137 4.83 13.63 15.55
C LEU A 137 4.76 13.51 14.02
N PHE A 138 4.26 12.38 13.52
CA PHE A 138 4.12 12.16 12.08
C PHE A 138 3.12 13.14 11.45
N ALA A 139 1.92 13.27 12.00
CA ALA A 139 0.91 14.19 11.46
C ALA A 139 1.36 15.66 11.55
N TYR A 140 2.01 16.04 12.65
CA TYR A 140 2.64 17.36 12.78
C TYR A 140 3.69 17.59 11.71
N ALA A 141 4.64 16.67 11.54
CA ALA A 141 5.69 16.83 10.54
C ALA A 141 5.13 16.93 9.11
N GLN A 142 4.13 16.10 8.78
CA GLN A 142 3.47 16.13 7.46
C GLN A 142 2.79 17.48 7.20
N SER A 143 2.05 18.02 8.18
CA SER A 143 1.33 19.28 8.00
C SER A 143 2.21 20.53 8.12
N HIS A 144 3.14 20.57 9.07
CA HIS A 144 3.97 21.74 9.38
C HIS A 144 5.12 21.91 8.38
N TYR A 145 5.88 20.85 8.10
CA TYR A 145 7.05 20.94 7.20
C TYR A 145 6.73 20.67 5.74
N TRP A 146 5.73 19.82 5.49
CA TRP A 146 5.38 19.41 4.13
C TRP A 146 4.05 20.02 3.65
N ASN A 147 3.33 20.78 4.47
CA ASN A 147 2.03 21.36 4.11
C ASN A 147 1.02 20.32 3.56
N VAL A 148 1.11 19.09 4.04
CA VAL A 148 0.19 18.00 3.67
C VAL A 148 -1.16 18.23 4.36
N GLY A 149 -2.25 18.01 3.63
CA GLY A 149 -3.61 18.20 4.13
C GLY A 149 -4.63 18.16 3.00
N PHE A 150 -5.92 18.21 3.37
CA PHE A 150 -7.01 18.13 2.41
C PHE A 150 -6.89 19.20 1.32
N MET A 151 -6.77 18.75 0.08
CA MET A 151 -6.63 19.54 -1.15
C MET A 151 -5.50 20.59 -1.17
N ARG A 152 -4.59 20.60 -0.20
CA ARG A 152 -3.51 21.59 -0.12
C ARG A 152 -2.51 21.51 -1.27
N TYR A 153 -2.40 20.33 -1.90
CA TYR A 153 -1.49 20.10 -3.02
C TYR A 153 -2.06 20.53 -4.38
N TRP A 154 -3.35 20.83 -4.47
CA TRP A 154 -4.00 21.22 -5.73
C TRP A 154 -3.68 22.67 -6.09
N SER A 155 -2.50 22.88 -6.66
CA SER A 155 -2.03 24.17 -7.17
C SER A 155 -1.50 24.04 -8.60
N ALA A 156 -1.57 25.13 -9.38
CA ALA A 156 -1.08 25.14 -10.76
C ALA A 156 0.42 24.77 -10.85
N ASN A 157 1.21 25.16 -9.85
CA ASN A 157 2.64 24.84 -9.77
C ASN A 157 2.91 23.33 -9.67
N ASN A 158 1.94 22.54 -9.19
CA ASN A 158 2.07 21.10 -9.03
C ASN A 158 1.58 20.31 -10.25
N ILE A 159 1.08 20.95 -11.33
CA ILE A 159 0.60 20.25 -12.54
C ILE A 159 1.61 19.22 -13.08
N PRO A 160 2.93 19.52 -13.16
CA PRO A 160 3.92 18.52 -13.57
C PRO A 160 3.94 17.26 -12.68
N ASN A 161 3.80 17.44 -11.37
CA ASN A 161 3.78 16.36 -10.39
C ASN A 161 2.54 15.48 -10.52
N PHE A 162 1.39 16.07 -10.86
CA PHE A 162 0.18 15.32 -11.20
C PHE A 162 0.37 14.54 -12.49
N MET A 163 0.91 15.16 -13.56
CA MET A 163 1.17 14.47 -14.83
C MET A 163 2.07 13.24 -14.64
N PHE A 164 3.08 13.39 -13.79
CA PHE A 164 3.98 12.31 -13.44
C PHE A 164 3.29 11.15 -12.71
N ALA A 165 2.35 11.45 -11.81
CA ALA A 165 1.64 10.43 -11.04
C ALA A 165 0.49 9.74 -11.80
N ILE A 166 -0.03 10.36 -12.87
CA ILE A 166 -1.20 9.88 -13.63
C ILE A 166 -1.11 8.39 -14.01
N PRO A 167 -0.01 7.85 -14.57
CA PRO A 167 0.04 6.45 -14.97
C PRO A 167 -0.20 5.49 -13.80
N VAL A 168 0.38 5.77 -12.63
CA VAL A 168 0.26 4.92 -11.44
C VAL A 168 -1.12 5.05 -10.81
N VAL A 169 -1.64 6.28 -10.67
CA VAL A 169 -3.01 6.51 -10.16
C VAL A 169 -4.03 5.84 -11.06
N THR A 170 -3.90 5.98 -12.38
CA THR A 170 -4.81 5.37 -13.36
C THR A 170 -4.75 3.85 -13.28
N LEU A 171 -3.54 3.26 -13.21
CA LEU A 171 -3.39 1.81 -13.01
C LEU A 171 -4.05 1.33 -11.72
N SER A 172 -3.92 2.07 -10.63
CA SER A 172 -4.59 1.73 -9.37
C SER A 172 -6.11 1.78 -9.51
N VAL A 173 -6.67 2.83 -10.10
CA VAL A 173 -8.13 2.95 -10.33
C VAL A 173 -8.66 1.86 -11.26
N VAL A 174 -7.98 1.61 -12.38
CA VAL A 174 -8.34 0.54 -13.33
C VAL A 174 -8.24 -0.83 -12.66
N SER A 175 -7.25 -1.06 -11.79
CA SER A 175 -7.13 -2.33 -11.07
C SER A 175 -8.32 -2.59 -10.15
N ILE A 176 -8.84 -1.54 -9.49
CA ILE A 176 -10.03 -1.64 -8.63
C ILE A 176 -11.23 -2.01 -9.50
N ARG A 177 -11.47 -1.28 -10.59
CA ARG A 177 -12.58 -1.57 -11.52
C ARG A 177 -12.50 -3.01 -12.05
N TYR A 178 -11.30 -3.43 -12.45
CA TYR A 178 -11.07 -4.76 -13.00
C TYR A 178 -11.43 -5.87 -12.01
N PHE A 179 -10.90 -5.81 -10.78
CA PHE A 179 -11.12 -6.85 -9.77
C PHE A 179 -12.48 -6.78 -9.06
N GLN A 180 -13.26 -5.70 -9.26
CA GLN A 180 -14.61 -5.58 -8.71
C GLN A 180 -15.72 -5.89 -9.72
N TYR A 181 -15.54 -5.54 -10.99
CA TYR A 181 -16.61 -5.61 -11.99
C TYR A 181 -16.33 -6.56 -13.14
N GLU A 182 -15.11 -6.58 -13.68
CA GLU A 182 -14.80 -7.38 -14.88
C GLU A 182 -14.40 -8.81 -14.53
N TYR A 183 -13.60 -8.97 -13.48
CA TYR A 183 -13.19 -10.26 -12.96
C TYR A 183 -13.32 -10.25 -11.42
N PRO A 184 -14.57 -10.29 -10.90
CA PRO A 184 -14.83 -10.21 -9.47
C PRO A 184 -14.22 -11.43 -8.77
N VAL A 185 -13.19 -11.17 -7.97
CA VAL A 185 -12.55 -12.18 -7.13
C VAL A 185 -12.68 -11.74 -5.68
N ASP A 186 -13.51 -12.45 -4.92
CA ASP A 186 -13.73 -12.20 -3.48
C ASP A 186 -12.42 -12.18 -2.69
N ARG A 187 -11.41 -12.92 -3.17
CA ARG A 187 -10.08 -12.97 -2.54
C ARG A 187 -9.30 -11.67 -2.67
N VAL A 188 -9.59 -10.86 -3.68
CA VAL A 188 -8.89 -9.60 -4.01
C VAL A 188 -9.71 -8.37 -3.61
N SER A 189 -10.99 -8.54 -3.21
CA SER A 189 -11.88 -7.45 -2.79
C SER A 189 -11.31 -6.59 -1.66
N ALA A 190 -10.80 -7.21 -0.59
CA ALA A 190 -10.16 -6.53 0.53
C ALA A 190 -8.95 -5.68 0.09
N VAL A 191 -8.09 -6.24 -0.76
CA VAL A 191 -6.93 -5.53 -1.32
C VAL A 191 -7.37 -4.38 -2.21
N SER A 192 -8.45 -4.55 -2.97
CA SER A 192 -9.02 -3.52 -3.83
C SER A 192 -9.64 -2.38 -3.02
N ALA A 193 -10.30 -2.69 -1.90
CA ALA A 193 -10.83 -1.69 -0.97
C ALA A 193 -9.70 -0.86 -0.34
N VAL A 194 -8.61 -1.51 0.10
CA VAL A 194 -7.41 -0.82 0.60
C VAL A 194 -6.76 0.02 -0.49
N ASN A 195 -6.73 -0.47 -1.74
CA ASN A 195 -6.23 0.32 -2.88
C ASN A 195 -7.10 1.55 -3.15
N GLY A 196 -8.42 1.44 -3.04
CA GLY A 196 -9.34 2.57 -3.17
C GLY A 196 -9.11 3.62 -2.09
N LEU A 197 -8.96 3.19 -0.82
CA LEU A 197 -8.61 4.07 0.28
C LEU A 197 -7.24 4.74 0.06
N PHE A 198 -6.25 4.00 -0.41
CA PHE A 198 -4.92 4.52 -0.73
C PHE A 198 -4.97 5.59 -1.82
N VAL A 199 -5.63 5.33 -2.95
CA VAL A 199 -5.77 6.30 -4.04
C VAL A 199 -6.53 7.54 -3.57
N MET A 200 -7.60 7.37 -2.79
CA MET A 200 -8.34 8.48 -2.21
C MET A 200 -7.44 9.36 -1.32
N MET A 201 -6.65 8.74 -0.44
CA MET A 201 -5.70 9.45 0.42
C MET A 201 -4.63 10.20 -0.38
N VAL A 202 -4.06 9.55 -1.40
CA VAL A 202 -3.05 10.15 -2.29
C VAL A 202 -3.60 11.38 -3.00
N VAL A 203 -4.79 11.29 -3.58
CA VAL A 203 -5.38 12.34 -4.42
C VAL A 203 -5.91 13.51 -3.59
N LEU A 204 -6.50 13.23 -2.41
CA LEU A 204 -7.17 14.25 -1.61
C LEU A 204 -6.30 14.86 -0.51
N PHE A 205 -5.35 14.11 0.06
CA PHE A 205 -4.65 14.54 1.27
C PHE A 205 -3.14 14.64 1.10
N TRP A 206 -2.52 13.79 0.27
CA TRP A 206 -1.06 13.71 0.17
C TRP A 206 -0.52 14.39 -1.10
N HIS A 207 0.80 14.54 -1.14
CA HIS A 207 1.50 14.94 -2.35
C HIS A 207 1.45 13.82 -3.38
N VAL A 208 0.70 14.03 -4.47
CA VAL A 208 0.37 12.97 -5.43
C VAL A 208 1.62 12.31 -6.05
N GLN A 209 2.72 13.06 -6.23
CA GLN A 209 3.97 12.54 -6.79
C GLN A 209 4.55 11.33 -6.04
N ILE A 210 4.35 11.23 -4.72
CA ILE A 210 4.94 10.14 -3.91
C ILE A 210 4.37 8.76 -4.27
N VAL A 211 3.24 8.72 -4.99
CA VAL A 211 2.55 7.47 -5.35
C VAL A 211 3.46 6.53 -6.14
N THR A 212 4.34 7.06 -7.00
CA THR A 212 5.25 6.26 -7.83
C THR A 212 6.25 5.48 -7.01
N ARG A 213 6.51 5.93 -5.78
CA ARG A 213 7.34 5.25 -4.78
C ARG A 213 6.53 4.37 -3.83
N ILE A 214 5.46 4.90 -3.24
CA ILE A 214 4.78 4.25 -2.11
C ILE A 214 3.67 3.26 -2.49
N HIS A 215 3.24 3.20 -3.76
CA HIS A 215 2.23 2.23 -4.22
C HIS A 215 2.70 0.76 -4.12
N THR A 216 4.00 0.53 -3.93
CA THR A 216 4.64 -0.79 -3.97
C THR A 216 4.15 -1.78 -2.93
N PHE A 217 3.53 -1.31 -1.85
CA PHE A 217 2.97 -2.17 -0.82
C PHE A 217 1.74 -2.97 -1.28
N LEU A 218 1.04 -2.55 -2.36
CA LEU A 218 -0.14 -3.26 -2.87
C LEU A 218 0.17 -3.97 -4.20
N PRO A 219 -0.22 -5.25 -4.34
CA PRO A 219 0.08 -6.01 -5.55
C PRO A 219 -0.95 -5.83 -6.69
N SER A 220 -2.04 -5.08 -6.46
CA SER A 220 -3.18 -4.96 -7.39
C SER A 220 -2.77 -4.47 -8.79
N VAL A 221 -1.90 -3.46 -8.87
CA VAL A 221 -1.38 -2.93 -10.14
C VAL A 221 -0.58 -3.98 -10.89
N TYR A 222 0.25 -4.76 -10.20
CA TYR A 222 1.07 -5.80 -10.82
C TYR A 222 0.23 -6.98 -11.31
N TRP A 223 -0.83 -7.33 -10.59
CA TRP A 223 -1.78 -8.35 -11.02
C TRP A 223 -2.56 -7.91 -12.27
N LEU A 224 -3.03 -6.67 -12.32
CA LEU A 224 -3.68 -6.11 -13.51
C LEU A 224 -2.73 -6.11 -14.72
N MET A 225 -1.52 -5.58 -14.54
CA MET A 225 -0.52 -5.52 -15.60
C MET A 225 -0.16 -6.92 -16.11
N ALA A 226 0.03 -7.89 -15.22
CA ALA A 226 0.23 -9.28 -15.61
C ALA A 226 -0.97 -9.86 -16.38
N GLY A 227 -2.19 -9.46 -16.01
CA GLY A 227 -3.42 -9.79 -16.73
C GLY A 227 -3.38 -9.36 -18.19
N PHE A 228 -2.98 -8.11 -18.47
CA PHE A 228 -2.90 -7.57 -19.84
C PHE A 228 -1.98 -8.37 -20.77
N PHE A 229 -0.97 -9.05 -20.24
CA PHE A 229 -0.01 -9.84 -21.04
C PHE A 229 -0.31 -11.34 -21.05
N THR A 230 -1.08 -11.86 -20.09
CA THR A 230 -1.25 -13.30 -19.91
C THR A 230 -2.67 -13.81 -20.16
N GLN A 231 -3.69 -12.97 -20.03
CA GLN A 231 -5.09 -13.37 -20.23
C GLN A 231 -5.55 -13.06 -21.66
N LYS A 232 -6.12 -14.05 -22.35
CA LYS A 232 -6.76 -13.88 -23.66
C LYS A 232 -8.11 -13.19 -23.46
N GLY A 233 -8.36 -12.10 -24.20
CA GLY A 233 -9.63 -11.36 -24.17
C GLY A 233 -9.62 -10.07 -23.35
N LEU A 234 -8.56 -9.78 -22.59
CA LEU A 234 -8.46 -8.50 -21.88
C LEU A 234 -8.10 -7.37 -22.86
N THR A 235 -9.08 -6.52 -23.17
CA THR A 235 -8.89 -5.34 -24.03
C THR A 235 -8.10 -4.28 -23.27
N GLY A 236 -6.79 -4.22 -23.51
CA GLY A 236 -5.90 -3.30 -22.81
C GLY A 236 -4.42 -3.50 -23.06
N ALA A 237 -4.02 -4.56 -23.78
CA ALA A 237 -2.63 -4.88 -24.05
C ALA A 237 -1.81 -3.72 -24.66
N ARG A 238 -2.44 -2.85 -25.48
CA ARG A 238 -1.77 -1.64 -26.00
C ARG A 238 -1.45 -0.66 -24.88
N TRP A 239 -2.40 -0.39 -23.99
CA TRP A 239 -2.18 0.48 -22.83
C TRP A 239 -1.19 -0.14 -21.83
N GLY A 240 -1.29 -1.44 -21.56
CA GLY A 240 -0.30 -2.16 -20.74
C GLY A 240 1.12 -2.04 -21.29
N ARG A 241 1.33 -2.09 -22.61
CA ARG A 241 2.64 -1.84 -23.23
C ARG A 241 3.12 -0.40 -23.02
N TRP A 242 2.24 0.59 -23.15
CA TRP A 242 2.57 2.00 -22.86
C TRP A 242 2.96 2.20 -21.39
N CYS A 243 2.19 1.64 -20.46
CA CYS A 243 2.52 1.69 -19.02
C CYS A 243 3.86 1.02 -18.72
N MET A 244 4.16 -0.12 -19.34
CA MET A 244 5.44 -0.81 -19.18
C MET A 244 6.60 0.02 -19.75
N ALA A 245 6.43 0.63 -20.93
CA ALA A 245 7.43 1.52 -21.51
C ALA A 245 7.68 2.74 -20.60
N TYR A 246 6.62 3.35 -20.08
CA TYR A 246 6.69 4.41 -19.07
C TYR A 246 7.50 3.97 -17.85
N MET A 247 7.18 2.80 -17.27
CA MET A 247 7.88 2.27 -16.10
C MET A 247 9.39 2.09 -16.35
N VAL A 248 9.78 1.52 -17.49
CA VAL A 248 11.19 1.31 -17.86
C VAL A 248 11.92 2.64 -18.04
N VAL A 249 11.35 3.56 -18.80
CA VAL A 249 11.93 4.91 -19.02
C VAL A 249 12.05 5.63 -17.68
N TRP A 250 11.01 5.56 -16.86
CA TRP A 250 10.99 6.19 -15.55
C TRP A 250 12.06 5.65 -14.62
N CYS A 251 12.28 4.33 -14.57
CA CYS A 251 13.36 3.75 -13.75
C CYS A 251 14.73 4.33 -14.11
N ALA A 252 15.02 4.54 -15.39
CA ALA A 252 16.27 5.15 -15.84
C ALA A 252 16.35 6.63 -15.44
N VAL A 253 15.28 7.40 -15.67
CA VAL A 253 15.21 8.82 -15.29
C VAL A 253 15.33 8.99 -13.78
N GLN A 254 14.61 8.20 -13.00
CA GLN A 254 14.62 8.22 -11.54
C GLN A 254 16.01 7.90 -10.99
N ALA A 255 16.70 6.90 -11.55
CA ALA A 255 18.07 6.56 -11.16
C ALA A 255 19.05 7.70 -11.47
N ALA A 256 18.90 8.37 -12.62
CA ALA A 256 19.72 9.53 -12.97
C ALA A 256 19.47 10.73 -12.04
N MET A 257 18.19 11.04 -11.76
CA MET A 257 17.82 12.09 -10.80
C MET A 257 18.36 11.78 -9.40
N PHE A 258 18.21 10.54 -8.96
CA PHE A 258 18.72 10.08 -7.67
C PHE A 258 20.25 10.23 -7.57
N GLY A 259 20.98 9.80 -8.61
CA GLY A 259 22.43 9.96 -8.68
C GLY A 259 22.89 11.43 -8.72
N ALA A 260 22.03 12.33 -9.22
CA ALA A 260 22.24 13.77 -9.21
C ALA A 260 21.76 14.48 -7.94
N PHE A 261 21.33 13.75 -6.91
CA PHE A 261 20.74 14.27 -5.67
C PHE A 261 19.48 15.13 -5.89
N LEU A 262 18.83 14.99 -7.05
CA LEU A 262 17.53 15.59 -7.31
C LEU A 262 16.45 14.70 -6.69
N PRO A 263 15.44 15.27 -6.03
CA PRO A 263 14.34 14.49 -5.46
C PRO A 263 13.60 13.78 -6.60
N PRO A 264 13.70 12.44 -6.73
CA PRO A 264 13.07 11.71 -7.84
C PRO A 264 11.55 11.51 -7.64
N ALA A 265 10.92 12.42 -6.90
CA ALA A 265 9.75 12.20 -6.02
C ALA A 265 10.03 11.30 -4.79
#